data_AF-C8WJ70-F1
#
_entry.id   AF-C8WJ70-F1
#
_cell.length_a   1.000
_cell.length_b   1.000
_cell.length_c   1.000
_cell.angle_alpha   90.00
_cell.angle_beta   90.00
_cell.angle_gamma   90.00
#
_symmetry.space_group_name_H-M   'P 1'
#
loop_
_entity.id
_entity.type
_entity.pdbx_description
1 polymer ?
#
loop_
_entity_poly.entity_id
_entity_poly.type
_entity_poly.pdbx_seq_one_letter_code
_entity_poly.pdbx_strand_id
1 'polypeptide(L)'
;MAAFVAFAVGCSAAPGSEVQIAEGSAEFSQSNLVVKLDANPTTGYEWTFQIDGSAVQPDGDEFVPASDGAQPKTGEGGVHTFNFKADGSGEATLTFTYARSWEASDSDKSVVLHATVENGAFTQVEEQA
;
A
#
# COMPACT_ATOMS: atom_id res chain seq x y z
N MET A 1 -11.51 11.46 26.87
CA MET A 1 -12.37 10.30 26.56
C MET A 1 -12.96 10.56 25.17
N ALA A 2 -12.17 10.36 24.11
CA ALA A 2 -12.63 10.58 22.74
C ALA A 2 -13.10 9.22 22.19
N ALA A 3 -14.35 9.18 21.75
CA ALA A 3 -15.00 7.99 21.22
C ALA A 3 -14.48 7.70 19.81
N PHE A 4 -13.87 6.53 19.63
CA PHE A 4 -13.59 5.99 18.32
C PHE A 4 -14.89 5.39 17.77
N VAL A 5 -15.40 5.98 16.70
CA VAL A 5 -16.50 5.41 15.91
C VAL A 5 -15.87 4.35 15.00
N ALA A 6 -15.97 3.09 15.41
CA ALA A 6 -15.67 1.97 14.53
C ALA A 6 -16.80 1.83 13.51
N PHE A 7 -16.54 2.23 12.26
CA PHE A 7 -17.38 1.84 11.14
C PHE A 7 -17.11 0.37 10.83
N ALA A 8 -17.94 -0.52 11.37
CA ALA A 8 -18.01 -1.90 10.93
C ALA A 8 -18.72 -1.93 9.57
N VAL A 9 -17.95 -1.79 8.48
CA VAL A 9 -18.44 -2.13 7.14
C VAL A 9 -18.32 -3.65 7.02
N GLY A 10 -19.45 -4.34 7.12
CA GLY A 10 -19.52 -5.75 6.75
C GLY A 10 -19.27 -5.89 5.25
N CYS A 11 -18.18 -6.55 4.88
CA CYS A 11 -18.01 -7.10 3.55
C CYS A 11 -17.49 -8.54 3.68
N SER A 12 -18.11 -9.44 2.92
CA SER A 12 -17.81 -10.86 2.90
C SER A 12 -16.32 -11.11 2.67
N ALA A 13 -15.63 -11.73 3.63
CA ALA A 13 -14.23 -12.11 3.50
C ALA A 13 -14.07 -13.16 2.37
N ALA A 14 -13.65 -12.69 1.20
CA ALA A 14 -13.05 -13.50 0.15
C ALA A 14 -11.64 -13.95 0.60
N PRO A 15 -11.01 -14.97 -0.02
CA PRO A 15 -9.67 -15.41 0.40
C PRO A 15 -8.62 -14.30 0.15
N GLY A 16 -8.17 -13.71 1.25
CA GLY A 16 -7.28 -12.55 1.31
C GLY A 16 -7.85 -11.50 2.25
N SER A 17 -7.06 -11.06 3.23
CA SER A 17 -7.48 -10.01 4.15
C SER A 17 -7.24 -8.65 3.49
N GLU A 18 -8.30 -7.86 3.36
CA GLU A 18 -8.23 -6.48 2.84
C GLU A 18 -8.20 -5.47 3.99
N VAL A 19 -7.32 -4.48 3.87
CA VAL A 19 -7.09 -3.39 4.82
C VAL A 19 -7.25 -2.08 4.06
N GLN A 20 -8.18 -1.24 4.51
CA GLN A 20 -8.32 0.12 3.99
C GLN A 20 -7.27 1.01 4.65
N ILE A 21 -6.56 1.80 3.86
CA ILE A 21 -5.46 2.66 4.31
C ILE A 21 -5.65 4.09 3.79
N ALA A 22 -4.97 5.07 4.39
CA ALA A 22 -5.24 6.49 4.15
C ALA A 22 -5.21 6.93 2.66
N GLU A 23 -4.41 6.25 1.84
CA GLU A 23 -4.18 6.60 0.43
C GLU A 23 -4.47 5.43 -0.53
N GLY A 24 -5.27 4.44 -0.11
CA GLY A 24 -5.68 3.32 -0.96
C GLY A 24 -6.07 2.06 -0.19
N SER A 25 -5.57 0.91 -0.62
CA SER A 25 -5.85 -0.38 0.03
C SER A 25 -4.62 -1.29 0.08
N ALA A 26 -4.61 -2.22 1.03
CA ALA A 26 -3.68 -3.32 1.09
C ALA A 26 -4.44 -4.65 1.16
N GLU A 27 -4.04 -5.62 0.35
CA GLU A 27 -4.63 -6.95 0.32
C GLU A 27 -3.52 -7.98 0.56
N PHE A 28 -3.67 -8.85 1.56
CA PHE A 28 -2.70 -9.89 1.83
C PHE A 28 -3.32 -11.29 1.85
N SER A 29 -2.62 -12.26 1.28
CA SER A 29 -3.04 -13.65 1.22
C SER A 29 -1.84 -14.57 1.21
N GLN A 30 -1.73 -15.43 2.22
CA GLN A 30 -0.64 -16.38 2.37
C GLN A 30 0.72 -15.68 2.18
N SER A 31 1.47 -16.03 1.15
CA SER A 31 2.80 -15.49 0.88
C SER A 31 2.81 -14.10 0.22
N ASN A 32 1.67 -13.54 -0.15
CA ASN A 32 1.60 -12.34 -0.99
C ASN A 32 0.93 -11.17 -0.26
N LEU A 33 1.47 -9.97 -0.48
CA LEU A 33 0.89 -8.70 -0.05
C LEU A 33 0.90 -7.74 -1.25
N VAL A 34 -0.26 -7.17 -1.56
CA VAL A 34 -0.46 -6.20 -2.64
C VAL A 34 -0.91 -4.90 -2.00
N VAL A 35 -0.16 -3.82 -2.21
CA VAL A 35 -0.49 -2.49 -1.72
C VAL A 35 -0.82 -1.60 -2.91
N LYS A 36 -2.02 -1.02 -2.93
CA LYS A 36 -2.53 -0.16 -3.99
C LYS A 36 -2.66 1.24 -3.43
N LEU A 37 -1.92 2.19 -4.00
CA LEU A 37 -1.92 3.58 -3.57
C LEU A 37 -2.36 4.50 -4.72
N ASP A 38 -3.23 5.46 -4.41
CA ASP A 38 -3.65 6.48 -5.36
C ASP A 38 -2.43 7.31 -5.79
N ALA A 39 -2.23 7.48 -7.10
CA ALA A 39 -1.08 8.14 -7.67
C ALA A 39 -1.47 9.06 -8.82
N ASN A 40 -0.78 10.19 -8.97
CA ASN A 40 -0.94 11.07 -10.12
C ASN A 40 0.45 11.53 -10.64
N PRO A 41 1.09 10.74 -11.52
CA PRO A 41 2.43 11.05 -12.02
C PRO A 41 2.48 12.34 -12.83
N THR A 42 1.34 12.85 -13.33
CA THR A 42 1.28 14.13 -14.06
C THR A 42 1.59 15.34 -13.17
N THR A 43 1.50 15.17 -11.85
CA THR A 43 1.90 16.16 -10.86
C THR A 43 3.38 16.09 -10.51
N GLY A 44 4.12 15.09 -10.99
CA GLY A 44 5.53 14.89 -10.64
C GLY A 44 5.77 14.26 -9.26
N TYR A 45 4.70 13.93 -8.52
CA TYR A 45 4.79 13.12 -7.32
C TYR A 45 4.87 11.64 -7.67
N GLU A 46 5.70 10.90 -6.94
CA GLU A 46 5.88 9.46 -7.10
C GLU A 46 5.87 8.78 -5.74
N TRP A 47 5.35 7.56 -5.69
CA TRP A 47 5.46 6.71 -4.52
C TRP A 47 6.81 6.00 -4.50
N THR A 48 7.46 6.04 -3.34
CA THR A 48 8.65 5.25 -3.03
C THR A 48 8.38 4.43 -1.78
N PHE A 49 9.13 3.34 -1.55
CA PHE A 49 8.98 2.54 -0.36
C PHE A 49 10.32 2.21 0.30
N GLN A 50 10.28 1.98 1.61
CA GLN A 50 11.35 1.40 2.41
C GLN A 50 10.81 0.22 3.21
N ILE A 51 11.63 -0.82 3.37
CA ILE A 51 11.31 -2.00 4.17
C ILE A 51 12.30 -2.06 5.33
N ASP A 52 11.78 -2.07 6.55
CA ASP A 52 12.53 -2.34 7.77
C ASP A 52 12.18 -3.75 8.27
N GLY A 53 13.14 -4.67 8.19
CA GLY A 53 12.94 -6.09 8.50
C GLY A 53 13.30 -6.99 7.32
N SER A 54 13.45 -8.30 7.56
CA SER A 54 13.78 -9.28 6.52
C SER A 54 12.64 -10.23 6.18
N ALA A 55 11.54 -10.18 6.94
CA ALA A 55 10.40 -11.10 6.79
C ALA A 55 9.58 -10.85 5.52
N VAL A 56 9.82 -9.73 4.82
CA VAL A 56 9.11 -9.30 3.62
C VAL A 56 10.13 -8.87 2.57
N GLN A 57 9.91 -9.28 1.32
CA GLN A 57 10.73 -8.91 0.17
C GLN A 57 9.87 -8.26 -0.91
N PRO A 58 10.40 -7.27 -1.65
CA PRO A 58 9.69 -6.71 -2.80
C PRO A 58 9.61 -7.76 -3.92
N ASP A 59 8.47 -7.78 -4.62
CA ASP A 59 8.20 -8.66 -5.76
C ASP A 59 7.86 -7.89 -7.05
N GLY A 60 8.01 -6.56 -7.01
CA GLY A 60 7.82 -5.66 -8.15
C GLY A 60 6.65 -4.70 -7.94
N ASP A 61 6.52 -3.73 -8.84
CA ASP A 61 5.49 -2.72 -8.80
C ASP A 61 5.05 -2.31 -10.21
N GLU A 62 3.84 -1.76 -10.32
CA GLU A 62 3.30 -1.24 -11.55
C GLU A 62 2.35 -0.06 -11.31
N PHE A 63 2.31 0.89 -12.24
CA PHE A 63 1.32 1.95 -12.24
C PHE A 63 0.23 1.67 -13.28
N VAL A 64 -1.03 1.72 -12.84
CA VAL A 64 -2.23 1.53 -13.67
C VAL A 64 -2.98 2.87 -13.76
N PRO A 65 -3.09 3.50 -14.94
CA PRO A 65 -3.89 4.71 -15.12
C PRO A 65 -5.37 4.48 -14.79
N ALA A 66 -6.08 5.52 -14.32
CA ALA A 66 -7.50 5.41 -13.97
C ALA A 66 -8.42 5.14 -15.18
N SER A 67 -7.99 5.46 -16.41
CA SER A 67 -8.74 5.13 -17.62
C SER A 67 -8.31 3.78 -18.19
N ASP A 68 -9.30 2.90 -18.38
CA ASP A 68 -9.22 1.66 -19.15
C ASP A 68 -9.41 1.86 -20.67
N GLY A 69 -9.58 3.11 -21.10
CA GLY A 69 -9.89 3.49 -22.48
C GLY A 69 -8.68 3.48 -23.41
N ALA A 70 -8.92 3.46 -24.72
CA ALA A 70 -7.89 3.40 -25.77
C ALA A 70 -6.82 4.52 -25.73
N GLN A 71 -7.04 5.60 -24.96
CA GLN A 71 -6.11 6.71 -24.76
C GLN A 71 -6.28 7.29 -23.33
N PRO A 72 -5.27 7.17 -22.44
CA PRO A 72 -5.29 7.85 -21.14
C PRO A 72 -5.34 9.38 -21.32
N LYS A 73 -6.07 10.09 -20.45
CA LYS A 73 -6.20 11.56 -20.55
C LYS A 73 -5.01 12.26 -19.90
N THR A 74 -4.57 13.38 -20.48
CA THR A 74 -3.59 14.25 -19.83
C THR A 74 -4.11 14.76 -18.49
N GLY A 75 -3.31 14.63 -17.44
CA GLY A 75 -3.66 15.04 -16.08
C GLY A 75 -4.34 13.95 -15.23
N GLU A 76 -4.62 12.79 -15.81
CA GLU A 76 -5.28 11.69 -15.12
C GLU A 76 -4.34 10.99 -14.16
N GLY A 77 -4.85 10.69 -12.96
CA GLY A 77 -4.18 9.84 -12.00
C GLY A 77 -4.36 8.35 -12.31
N GLY A 78 -4.16 7.53 -11.30
CA GLY A 78 -4.26 6.09 -11.37
C GLY A 78 -3.88 5.49 -10.03
N VAL A 79 -3.49 4.22 -10.06
CA VAL A 79 -3.12 3.45 -8.89
C VAL A 79 -1.71 2.91 -9.10
N HIS A 80 -0.82 3.16 -8.14
CA HIS A 80 0.48 2.49 -8.06
C HIS A 80 0.33 1.25 -7.18
N THR A 81 0.56 0.08 -7.77
CA THR A 81 0.47 -1.22 -7.12
C THR A 81 1.87 -1.72 -6.79
N PHE A 82 2.13 -1.98 -5.51
CA PHE A 82 3.35 -2.60 -5.00
C PHE A 82 3.06 -4.04 -4.59
N ASN A 83 3.87 -4.98 -5.06
CA ASN A 83 3.77 -6.38 -4.73
C ASN A 83 4.92 -6.77 -3.80
N PHE A 84 4.59 -7.52 -2.76
CA PHE A 84 5.53 -8.03 -1.78
C PHE A 84 5.27 -9.50 -1.53
N LYS A 85 6.32 -10.21 -1.14
CA LYS A 85 6.26 -11.60 -0.71
C LYS A 85 6.82 -11.80 0.68
N ALA A 86 6.22 -12.73 1.41
CA ALA A 86 6.72 -13.21 2.68
C ALA A 86 8.01 -14.01 2.48
N ASP A 87 9.01 -13.75 3.32
CA ASP A 87 10.29 -14.45 3.34
C ASP A 87 10.64 -14.87 4.77
N GLY A 88 10.20 -16.07 5.16
CA GLY A 88 10.44 -16.63 6.48
C GLY A 88 9.38 -16.23 7.52
N SER A 89 9.82 -15.83 8.71
CA SER A 89 8.93 -15.42 9.82
C SER A 89 9.51 -14.21 10.52
N GLY A 90 8.65 -13.33 11.02
CA GLY A 90 9.01 -12.13 11.75
C GLY A 90 8.09 -10.97 11.44
N GLU A 91 8.50 -9.78 11.86
CA GLU A 91 7.80 -8.53 11.60
C GLU A 91 8.59 -7.70 10.58
N ALA A 92 7.86 -6.91 9.80
CA ALA A 92 8.43 -5.93 8.90
C ALA A 92 7.58 -4.66 8.89
N THR A 93 8.24 -3.52 8.78
CA THR A 93 7.58 -2.22 8.60
C THR A 93 7.82 -1.73 7.18
N LEU A 94 6.74 -1.44 6.47
CA LEU A 94 6.74 -0.94 5.10
C LEU A 94 6.35 0.55 5.14
N THR A 95 7.29 1.44 4.81
CA THR A 95 7.02 2.88 4.77
C THR A 95 6.94 3.32 3.32
N PHE A 96 5.80 3.87 2.92
CA PHE A 96 5.55 4.44 1.60
C PHE A 96 5.56 5.95 1.69
N THR A 97 6.24 6.62 0.76
CA THR A 97 6.33 8.08 0.71
C THR A 97 5.94 8.58 -0.67
N TYR A 98 4.97 9.49 -0.73
CA TYR A 98 4.54 10.19 -1.94
C TYR A 98 5.11 11.59 -1.93
N ALA A 99 6.14 11.85 -2.73
CA ALA A 99 6.84 13.13 -2.75
C ALA A 99 7.42 13.43 -4.13
N ARG A 100 7.83 14.69 -4.32
CA ARG A 100 8.66 15.11 -5.46
C ARG A 100 10.12 15.00 -5.07
N SER A 101 10.95 14.38 -5.91
CA SER A 101 12.38 14.20 -5.59
C SER A 101 13.17 15.51 -5.50
N TRP A 102 12.64 16.63 -6.04
CA TRP A 102 13.31 17.93 -6.08
C TRP A 102 12.77 18.96 -5.09
N GLU A 103 11.69 18.67 -4.33
CA GLU A 103 11.15 19.59 -3.33
C GLU A 103 10.43 18.86 -2.21
N ALA A 104 10.51 19.40 -1.00
CA ALA A 104 9.63 19.01 0.10
C ALA A 104 8.40 19.93 0.09
N SER A 105 7.22 19.37 0.35
CA SER A 105 5.94 20.09 0.29
C SER A 105 4.99 19.62 1.38
N ASP A 106 4.07 20.49 1.81
CA ASP A 106 2.97 20.11 2.71
C ASP A 106 1.99 19.09 2.09
N SER A 107 2.12 18.84 0.78
CA SER A 107 1.35 17.81 0.08
C SER A 107 2.06 16.44 0.03
N ASP A 108 3.27 16.33 0.58
CA ASP A 108 3.95 15.05 0.70
C ASP A 108 3.16 14.14 1.64
N LYS A 109 3.08 12.85 1.30
CA LYS A 109 2.27 11.89 2.05
C LYS A 109 3.11 10.71 2.51
N SER A 110 2.70 10.10 3.62
CA SER A 110 3.32 8.89 4.14
C SER A 110 2.26 7.90 4.56
N VAL A 111 2.44 6.64 4.17
CA VAL A 111 1.65 5.50 4.64
C VAL A 111 2.62 4.50 5.24
N VAL A 112 2.35 4.01 6.45
CA VAL A 112 3.21 3.04 7.13
C VAL A 112 2.39 1.80 7.41
N LEU A 113 2.83 0.64 6.93
CA LEU A 113 2.20 -0.64 7.23
C LEU A 113 3.10 -1.47 8.13
N HIS A 114 2.51 -2.06 9.16
CA HIS A 114 3.15 -3.10 9.94
C HIS A 114 2.65 -4.47 9.46
N ALA A 115 3.58 -5.35 9.11
CA ALA A 115 3.28 -6.69 8.60
C ALA A 115 3.91 -7.76 9.49
N THR A 116 3.11 -8.74 9.89
CA THR A 116 3.54 -9.93 10.61
C THR A 116 3.49 -11.14 9.67
N VAL A 117 4.59 -11.89 9.63
CA VAL A 117 4.74 -13.07 8.80
C VAL A 117 5.08 -14.28 9.68
N GLU A 118 4.37 -15.38 9.48
CA GLU A 118 4.65 -16.67 10.12
C GLU A 118 4.71 -17.78 9.08
N ASN A 119 5.80 -18.55 9.09
CA ASN A 119 6.00 -19.70 8.20
C ASN A 119 5.84 -19.35 6.70
N GLY A 120 6.31 -18.17 6.30
CA GLY A 120 6.22 -17.67 4.92
C GLY A 120 4.82 -17.19 4.53
N ALA A 121 3.96 -16.89 5.51
CA ALA A 121 2.62 -16.35 5.28
C ALA A 121 2.37 -15.09 6.10
N PHE A 122 1.83 -14.05 5.48
CA PHE A 122 1.27 -12.88 6.14
C PHE A 122 0.10 -13.31 7.02
N THR A 123 0.20 -13.02 8.31
CA THR A 123 -0.85 -13.30 9.31
C THR A 123 -1.59 -12.04 9.73
N GLN A 124 -0.91 -10.89 9.67
CA GLN A 124 -1.47 -9.58 9.98
C GLN A 124 -0.79 -8.51 9.14
N VAL A 125 -1.58 -7.57 8.63
CA VAL A 125 -1.11 -6.32 8.02
C VAL A 125 -2.05 -5.22 8.50
N GLU A 126 -1.50 -4.10 8.96
CA GLU A 126 -2.27 -2.96 9.43
C GLU A 126 -1.53 -1.65 9.19
N GLU A 127 -2.26 -0.57 8.95
CA GLU A 127 -1.67 0.77 8.88
C GLU A 127 -1.33 1.28 10.27
N GLN A 128 -0.10 1.77 10.43
CA GLN A 128 0.37 2.41 11.64
C GLN A 128 0.02 3.90 11.59
N ALA A 129 -0.81 4.35 12.54
CA ALA A 129 -1.25 5.73 12.67
C ALA A 129 -0.19 6.67 13.28
#